data_AF-A0A7S3CJ05-F1
#
_entry.id   AF-A0A7S3CJ05-F1
#
_cell.length_a   1.000
_cell.length_b   1.000
_cell.length_c   1.000
_cell.angle_alpha   90.00
_cell.angle_beta   90.00
_cell.angle_gamma   90.00
#
_symmetry.space_group_name_H-M   'P 1'
#
loop_
_entity.id
_entity.type
_entity.pdbx_description
1 polymer ?
#
loop_
_entity_poly.entity_id
_entity_poly.type
_entity_poly.pdbx_seq_one_letter_code
_entity_poly.pdbx_strand_id
1 'polypeptide(L)'
;MKFALATIALLATVEAKGEGFPEHLGEMFPNKESMYGSDWEKYKKTRQLMVDCDIYESENWLGTGKCKYSWECRGARMCEGQGWCYGDDSCEEVHE
;
A
#
# COMPACT_ATOMS: atom_id res chain seq x y z
N MET A 1 -39.58 49.30 -13.82
CA MET A 1 -39.05 48.00 -14.31
C MET A 1 -37.74 47.72 -13.58
N LYS A 2 -37.71 46.79 -12.63
CA LYS A 2 -36.48 46.26 -12.01
C LYS A 2 -36.75 44.79 -11.69
N PHE A 3 -36.49 43.92 -12.65
CA PHE A 3 -36.49 42.48 -12.43
C PHE A 3 -35.10 42.11 -11.89
N ALA A 4 -35.00 41.83 -10.61
CA ALA A 4 -33.79 41.25 -10.03
C ALA A 4 -33.83 39.74 -10.31
N LEU A 5 -33.10 39.30 -11.33
CA LEU A 5 -32.81 37.89 -11.58
C LEU A 5 -31.71 37.46 -10.61
N ALA A 6 -32.10 36.78 -9.53
CA ALA A 6 -31.16 36.08 -8.68
C ALA A 6 -30.80 34.74 -9.34
N THR A 7 -29.69 34.72 -10.09
CA THR A 7 -29.10 33.47 -10.60
C THR A 7 -28.41 32.75 -9.45
N ILE A 8 -29.07 31.73 -8.90
CA ILE A 8 -28.46 30.80 -7.96
C ILE A 8 -27.59 29.85 -8.79
N ALA A 9 -26.28 30.09 -8.81
CA ALA A 9 -25.32 29.13 -9.33
C ALA A 9 -25.23 27.96 -8.34
N LEU A 10 -25.89 26.84 -8.66
CA LEU A 10 -25.63 25.56 -8.01
C LEU A 10 -24.21 25.12 -8.38
N LEU A 11 -23.24 25.41 -7.51
CA LEU A 11 -21.95 24.75 -7.54
C LEU A 11 -22.16 23.32 -7.04
N ALA A 12 -22.24 22.37 -7.96
CA ALA A 12 -22.15 20.96 -7.63
C ALA A 12 -20.73 20.68 -7.10
N THR A 13 -20.58 20.63 -5.78
CA THR A 13 -19.37 20.15 -5.13
C THR A 13 -19.27 18.65 -5.40
N VAL A 14 -18.50 18.26 -6.42
CA VAL A 14 -18.04 16.88 -6.57
C VAL A 14 -17.00 16.62 -5.49
N GLU A 15 -17.43 16.08 -4.35
CA GLU A 15 -16.52 15.46 -3.39
C GLU A 15 -15.94 14.21 -4.04
N ALA A 16 -14.72 14.34 -4.57
CA ALA A 16 -13.86 13.21 -4.84
C ALA A 16 -13.51 12.58 -3.48
N LYS A 17 -14.40 11.70 -3.01
CA LYS A 17 -14.17 10.88 -1.83
C LYS A 17 -13.00 9.98 -2.17
N GLY A 18 -11.82 10.36 -1.69
CA GLY A 18 -10.58 9.60 -1.80
C GLY A 18 -10.71 8.32 -0.98
N GLU A 19 -11.52 7.39 -1.45
CA GLU A 19 -11.51 6.03 -0.98
C GLU A 19 -10.34 5.41 -1.73
N GLY A 20 -9.18 5.36 -1.06
CA GLY A 20 -7.99 4.69 -1.57
C GLY A 20 -8.34 3.29 -2.08
N PHE A 21 -7.48 2.76 -2.95
CA PHE A 21 -7.67 1.43 -3.54
C PHE A 21 -8.05 0.41 -2.46
N PRO A 22 -8.99 -0.50 -2.74
CA PRO A 22 -9.43 -1.49 -1.75
C PRO A 22 -8.20 -2.23 -1.19
N GLU A 23 -8.10 -2.28 0.15
CA GLU A 23 -6.96 -2.92 0.83
C GLU A 23 -6.80 -4.39 0.45
N HIS A 24 -7.88 -5.02 0.00
CA HIS A 24 -7.89 -6.39 -0.51
C HIS A 24 -8.66 -6.47 -1.85
N LEU A 25 -8.06 -7.07 -2.87
CA LEU A 25 -8.76 -7.41 -4.12
C LEU A 25 -9.55 -8.73 -4.02
N GLY A 26 -9.92 -9.14 -2.80
CA GLY A 26 -10.51 -10.45 -2.57
C GLY A 26 -9.50 -11.58 -2.79
N GLU A 27 -8.23 -11.33 -2.43
CA GLU A 27 -7.23 -12.40 -2.39
C GLU A 27 -7.75 -13.51 -1.47
N MET A 28 -7.77 -14.73 -1.99
CA MET A 28 -8.41 -15.88 -1.32
C MET A 28 -7.78 -16.18 0.06
N PHE A 29 -6.58 -15.65 0.32
CA PHE A 29 -5.86 -15.76 1.59
C PHE A 29 -5.05 -14.47 1.88
N PRO A 30 -5.62 -13.47 2.57
CA PRO A 30 -4.84 -12.31 2.99
C PRO A 30 -3.80 -12.73 4.04
N ASN A 31 -2.53 -12.41 3.77
CA ASN A 31 -1.38 -12.78 4.61
C ASN A 31 -1.52 -12.32 6.06
N LYS A 32 -2.09 -11.13 6.26
CA LYS A 32 -2.42 -10.58 7.57
C LYS A 32 -3.16 -11.59 8.44
N GLU A 33 -4.21 -12.21 7.94
CA GLU A 33 -5.03 -13.17 8.69
C GLU A 33 -4.39 -14.57 8.69
N SER A 34 -3.89 -15.06 7.54
CA SER A 34 -3.40 -16.44 7.40
C SER A 34 -2.02 -16.70 8.02
N MET A 35 -1.09 -15.74 7.94
CA MET A 35 0.30 -15.89 8.40
C MET A 35 0.53 -15.24 9.77
N TYR A 36 -0.06 -14.06 9.97
CA TYR A 36 0.19 -13.24 11.17
C TYR A 36 -0.96 -13.24 12.16
N GLY A 37 -2.12 -13.82 11.84
CA GLY A 37 -3.27 -13.86 12.75
C GLY A 37 -3.78 -12.48 13.14
N SER A 38 -3.66 -11.51 12.22
CA SER A 38 -3.92 -10.08 12.45
C SER A 38 -3.05 -9.43 13.53
N ASP A 39 -1.92 -10.04 13.91
CA ASP A 39 -0.95 -9.46 14.85
C ASP A 39 0.10 -8.61 14.12
N TRP A 40 -0.09 -7.29 14.15
CA TRP A 40 0.81 -6.32 13.53
C TRP A 40 2.20 -6.28 14.21
N GLU A 41 2.27 -6.52 15.51
CA GLU A 41 3.55 -6.53 16.23
C GLU A 41 4.37 -7.76 15.87
N LYS A 42 3.69 -8.91 15.67
CA LYS A 42 4.32 -10.12 15.12
C LYS A 42 4.89 -9.86 13.72
N TYR A 43 4.14 -9.19 12.85
CA TYR A 43 4.61 -8.82 11.51
C TYR A 43 5.83 -7.88 11.55
N LYS A 44 5.78 -6.78 12.31
CA LYS A 44 6.92 -5.86 12.40
C LYS A 44 8.19 -6.54 12.90
N LYS A 45 8.07 -7.54 13.79
CA LYS A 45 9.23 -8.29 14.28
C LYS A 45 9.94 -9.10 13.20
N THR A 46 9.26 -9.46 12.11
CA THR A 46 9.89 -10.13 10.96
C THR A 46 10.59 -9.14 10.03
N ARG A 47 10.48 -7.82 10.27
CA ARG A 47 11.02 -6.75 9.42
C ARG A 47 11.80 -5.73 10.25
N GLN A 48 12.94 -6.17 10.78
CA GLN A 48 13.73 -5.40 11.74
C GLN A 48 14.71 -4.41 11.09
N LEU A 49 15.00 -4.59 9.81
CA LEU A 49 16.01 -3.83 9.08
C LEU A 49 15.36 -3.08 7.91
N MET A 50 15.85 -1.88 7.64
CA MET A 50 15.34 -1.02 6.56
C MET A 50 15.84 -1.43 5.17
N VAL A 51 16.91 -2.22 5.10
CA VAL A 51 17.53 -2.73 3.87
C VAL A 51 17.86 -4.20 4.13
N ASP A 52 16.88 -5.06 3.87
CA ASP A 52 16.98 -6.49 4.13
C ASP A 52 16.71 -7.25 2.83
N CYS A 53 17.71 -8.01 2.38
CA CYS A 53 17.64 -8.81 1.17
C CYS A 53 16.87 -10.12 1.35
N ASP A 54 16.60 -10.50 2.60
CA ASP A 54 15.84 -11.69 2.98
C ASP A 54 14.34 -11.41 3.19
N ILE A 55 13.89 -10.21 2.80
CA ILE A 55 12.48 -9.87 2.74
C ILE A 55 11.79 -10.62 1.62
N TYR A 56 10.90 -11.53 2.01
CA TYR A 56 9.95 -12.16 1.10
C TYR A 56 8.72 -11.27 0.93
N GLU A 57 8.68 -10.47 -0.14
CA GLU A 57 7.54 -9.58 -0.45
C GLU A 57 6.20 -10.32 -0.63
N SER A 58 6.26 -11.64 -0.88
CA SER A 58 5.10 -12.53 -0.90
C SER A 58 4.40 -12.65 0.45
N GLU A 59 5.09 -12.36 1.55
CA GLU A 59 4.57 -12.42 2.91
C GLU A 59 4.18 -11.04 3.46
N ASN A 60 4.20 -10.00 2.64
CA ASN A 60 3.85 -8.68 3.12
C ASN A 60 2.42 -8.62 3.68
N TRP A 61 2.22 -7.74 4.64
CA TRP A 61 0.98 -7.64 5.42
C TRP A 61 -0.28 -7.47 4.57
N LEU A 62 -0.19 -6.62 3.54
CA LEU A 62 -1.30 -6.30 2.63
C LEU A 62 -1.42 -7.27 1.45
N GLY A 63 -0.60 -8.33 1.40
CA GLY A 63 -0.54 -9.28 0.28
C GLY A 63 0.78 -9.20 -0.49
N THR A 64 0.92 -10.08 -1.47
CA THR A 64 2.19 -10.23 -2.22
C THR A 64 2.57 -8.94 -2.95
N GLY A 65 3.78 -8.44 -2.71
CA GLY A 65 4.32 -7.22 -3.34
C GLY A 65 3.69 -5.91 -2.86
N LYS A 66 2.69 -5.99 -1.97
CA LYS A 66 2.03 -4.82 -1.39
C LYS A 66 2.80 -4.31 -0.18
N CYS A 67 2.71 -3.01 0.09
CA CYS A 67 3.40 -2.40 1.23
C CYS A 67 2.64 -1.18 1.74
N LYS A 68 2.88 -0.85 3.01
CA LYS A 68 2.51 0.42 3.64
C LYS A 68 3.75 1.29 3.90
N TYR A 69 4.91 0.66 4.06
CA TYR A 69 6.19 1.28 4.35
C TYR A 69 7.31 0.63 3.54
N SER A 70 8.36 1.40 3.22
CA SER A 70 9.48 0.88 2.41
C SER A 70 10.27 -0.26 3.07
N TRP A 71 10.28 -0.36 4.40
CA TRP A 71 10.92 -1.49 5.10
C TRP A 71 10.20 -2.84 4.88
N GLU A 72 9.03 -2.83 4.22
CA GLU A 72 8.32 -4.03 3.80
C GLU A 72 8.83 -4.54 2.43
N CYS A 73 9.71 -3.79 1.77
CA CYS A 73 10.22 -4.12 0.45
C CYS A 73 11.65 -4.67 0.53
N ARG A 74 11.99 -5.53 -0.44
CA ARG A 74 13.29 -6.20 -0.47
C ARG A 74 14.41 -5.20 -0.73
N GLY A 75 15.46 -5.27 0.07
CA GLY A 75 16.68 -4.49 -0.12
C GLY A 75 16.42 -2.98 -0.19
N ALA A 76 16.83 -2.35 -1.28
CA ALA A 76 16.70 -0.91 -1.52
C ALA A 76 15.35 -0.49 -2.14
N ARG A 77 14.42 -1.43 -2.36
CA ARG A 77 13.09 -1.12 -2.92
C ARG A 77 12.30 -0.22 -2.00
N MET A 78 11.44 0.59 -2.62
CA MET A 78 10.64 1.59 -1.91
C MET A 78 9.15 1.31 -2.08
N CYS A 79 8.39 1.65 -1.04
CA CYS A 79 6.94 1.59 -1.11
C CYS A 79 6.39 2.85 -1.78
N GLU A 80 5.90 2.71 -3.01
CA GLU A 80 5.36 3.84 -3.77
C GLU A 80 3.88 4.12 -3.44
N GLY A 81 3.37 5.28 -3.86
CA GLY A 81 2.04 5.78 -3.49
C GLY A 81 0.84 4.88 -3.84
N GLN A 82 1.05 3.84 -4.65
CA GLN A 82 0.03 2.83 -4.95
C GLN A 82 0.08 1.61 -4.00
N GLY A 83 0.95 1.66 -2.98
CA GLY A 83 1.12 0.59 -2.00
C GLY A 83 1.81 -0.64 -2.57
N TRP A 84 2.75 -0.45 -3.49
CA TRP A 84 3.52 -1.53 -4.11
C TRP A 84 5.01 -1.29 -3.91
N CYS A 85 5.74 -2.37 -3.67
CA CYS A 85 7.18 -2.35 -3.66
C CYS A 85 7.69 -2.15 -5.09
N TYR A 86 8.51 -1.13 -5.28
CA TYR A 86 9.07 -0.77 -6.58
C TYR A 86 10.53 -0.36 -6.47
N GLY A 87 11.26 -0.46 -7.59
CA GLY A 87 12.67 -0.16 -7.70
C GLY A 87 13.55 -1.40 -7.77
N ASP A 88 14.85 -1.16 -7.85
CA ASP A 88 15.88 -2.19 -7.73
C ASP A 88 16.10 -2.55 -6.26
N ASP A 89 16.24 -3.84 -5.96
CA ASP A 89 16.53 -4.28 -4.58
C ASP A 89 18.00 -4.09 -4.22
N SER A 90 18.90 -3.92 -5.19
CA SER A 90 20.34 -3.77 -4.96
C SER A 90 20.91 -4.89 -4.06
N CYS A 91 20.24 -6.05 -4.05
CA CYS A 91 20.69 -7.24 -3.37
C CYS A 91 21.60 -8.03 -4.32
N GLU A 92 22.48 -8.85 -3.76
CA GLU A 92 23.28 -9.75 -4.60
C GLU A 92 22.32 -10.69 -5.36
N GLU A 93 22.40 -10.64 -6.69
CA GLU A 93 21.71 -11.58 -7.55
C GLU A 93 22.38 -12.95 -7.35
N VAL A 94 21.60 -13.95 -6.96
CA VAL A 94 22.10 -15.33 -6.91
C VAL A 94 22.38 -15.76 -8.35
N HIS A 95 23.62 -15.61 -8.79
CA HIS A 95 24.09 -16.16 -10.06
C HIS A 95 24.19 -17.68 -9.92
N GLU A 96 23.27 -18.40 -10.57
CA GLU A 96 23.27 -19.87 -10.69
C GLU A 96 24.49 -20.40 -11.47
#